data_AF-A0A1M5EBY9-F1
#
_entry.id   AF-A0A1M5EBY9-F1
#
_cell.length_a   1.000
_cell.length_b   1.000
_cell.length_c   1.000
_cell.angle_alpha   90.00
_cell.angle_beta   90.00
_cell.angle_gamma   90.00
#
_symmetry.space_group_name_H-M   'P 1'
#
loop_
_entity.id
_entity.type
_entity.pdbx_description
1 polymer ?
#
loop_
_entity_poly.entity_id
_entity_poly.type
_entity_poly.pdbx_seq_one_letter_code
_entity_poly.pdbx_strand_id
1 'polypeptide(L)'
;MVVLVMSKAVTDIKDVKKVSIPIDTIKYIIEKLEDDIIWDYDNITGELVIMKRPESYVDALAGLGKEMWEKAGGTRYIEEMRTEWDR
;
A
#
# COMPACT_ATOMS: atom_id res chain seq x y z
N MET A 1 2.35 7.79 27.27
CA MET A 1 1.40 7.32 26.25
C MET A 1 1.98 7.70 24.90
N VAL A 2 2.56 6.73 24.19
CA VAL A 2 3.17 6.93 22.86
C VAL A 2 2.13 6.55 21.81
N VAL A 3 2.10 7.27 20.69
CA VAL A 3 1.73 6.85 19.31
C VAL A 3 1.33 8.11 18.54
N LEU A 4 1.77 8.41 17.33
CA LEU A 4 2.96 8.05 16.56
C LEU A 4 2.99 9.10 15.43
N VAL A 5 4.17 9.59 15.12
CA VAL A 5 4.45 10.52 14.02
C VAL A 5 3.99 9.92 12.69
N MET A 6 2.94 10.47 12.07
CA MET A 6 2.62 10.23 10.65
C MET A 6 2.19 11.51 9.91
N SER A 7 2.45 12.70 10.48
CA SER A 7 2.25 13.98 9.78
C SER A 7 3.35 14.31 8.76
N LYS A 8 4.38 13.46 8.63
CA LYS A 8 5.61 13.78 7.89
C LYS A 8 5.71 13.14 6.48
N ALA A 9 4.77 12.31 6.06
CA ALA A 9 4.88 11.61 4.76
C ALA A 9 4.15 12.29 3.60
N VAL A 10 3.29 13.29 3.85
CA VAL A 10 2.43 13.88 2.79
C VAL A 10 3.04 15.15 2.17
N THR A 11 4.18 15.65 2.67
CA THR A 11 4.70 16.98 2.31
C THR A 11 5.62 17.06 1.09
N ASP A 12 5.88 15.96 0.36
CA ASP A 12 6.76 15.97 -0.83
C ASP A 12 6.06 15.67 -2.17
N ILE A 13 4.76 15.93 -2.30
CA ILE A 13 4.07 15.87 -3.61
C ILE A 13 3.86 17.31 -4.13
N LYS A 14 4.94 17.93 -4.62
CA LYS A 14 4.91 19.30 -5.17
C LYS A 14 4.23 19.41 -6.55
N ASP A 15 3.89 18.30 -7.19
CA ASP A 15 3.28 18.24 -8.53
C ASP A 15 2.03 17.33 -8.57
N VAL A 16 1.00 17.65 -7.78
CA VAL A 16 -0.29 16.94 -7.88
C VAL A 16 -1.03 17.42 -9.13
N LYS A 17 -1.00 16.63 -10.21
CA LYS A 17 -1.89 16.83 -11.36
C LYS A 17 -3.34 16.61 -10.93
N LYS A 18 -4.07 17.69 -10.71
CA LYS A 18 -5.51 17.62 -10.40
C LYS A 18 -6.31 17.45 -11.69
N VAL A 19 -7.05 16.36 -11.79
CA VAL A 19 -8.00 16.11 -12.87
C VAL A 19 -9.41 16.12 -12.27
N SER A 20 -10.29 16.95 -12.81
CA SER A 20 -11.70 16.92 -12.44
C SER A 20 -12.41 15.88 -13.29
N ILE A 21 -12.97 14.85 -12.65
CA ILE A 21 -13.70 13.77 -13.31
C ILE A 21 -15.16 13.85 -12.83
N PRO A 22 -16.15 13.90 -13.74
CA PRO A 22 -17.55 13.84 -13.35
C PRO A 22 -17.87 12.55 -12.57
N ILE A 23 -18.71 12.67 -11.53
CA ILE A 23 -19.02 11.54 -10.65
C ILE A 23 -19.68 10.38 -11.40
N ASP A 24 -20.46 10.67 -12.44
CA ASP A 24 -21.12 9.65 -13.26
C ASP A 24 -20.11 8.86 -14.11
N THR A 25 -19.01 9.49 -14.52
CA THR A 25 -17.89 8.81 -15.18
C THR A 25 -17.20 7.84 -14.23
N ILE A 26 -17.02 8.22 -12.96
CA ILE A 26 -16.44 7.32 -11.94
C ILE A 26 -17.36 6.12 -11.69
N LYS A 27 -18.67 6.35 -11.53
CA LYS A 27 -19.65 5.27 -11.36
C LYS A 27 -19.61 4.31 -12.54
N TYR A 28 -19.59 4.84 -13.76
CA TYR A 28 -19.50 4.02 -14.98
C TYR A 28 -18.22 3.17 -15.03
N ILE A 29 -17.06 3.73 -14.64
CA ILE A 29 -15.80 3.00 -14.59
C ILE A 29 -15.87 1.87 -13.57
N ILE A 30 -16.39 2.14 -12.37
CA ILE A 30 -16.55 1.13 -11.31
C ILE A 30 -17.49 0.01 -11.75
N GLU A 31 -18.64 0.35 -12.35
CA GLU A 31 -19.61 -0.62 -12.88
C GLU A 31 -19.06 -1.45 -14.05
N LYS A 32 -18.14 -0.91 -14.84
CA LYS A 32 -17.59 -1.63 -16.00
C LYS A 32 -16.41 -2.52 -15.66
N LEU A 33 -15.60 -2.10 -14.70
CA LEU A 33 -14.37 -2.78 -14.36
C LEU A 33 -14.52 -3.69 -13.14
N GLU A 34 -15.59 -3.56 -12.34
CA GLU A 34 -15.94 -4.41 -11.19
C GLU A 34 -14.76 -5.18 -10.58
N ASP A 35 -14.56 -6.43 -10.99
CA ASP A 35 -13.57 -7.34 -10.44
C ASP A 35 -12.11 -7.04 -10.86
N ASP A 36 -11.89 -6.32 -11.96
CA ASP A 36 -10.57 -5.98 -12.47
C ASP A 36 -9.89 -4.84 -11.70
N ILE A 37 -10.63 -4.13 -10.84
CA ILE A 37 -10.11 -3.01 -10.05
C ILE A 37 -10.40 -3.16 -8.56
N ILE A 38 -9.53 -2.56 -7.76
CA ILE A 38 -9.75 -2.26 -6.35
C ILE A 38 -9.87 -0.74 -6.28
N TRP A 39 -10.87 -0.26 -5.57
CA TRP A 39 -11.05 1.17 -5.38
C TRP A 39 -11.46 1.48 -3.95
N ASP A 40 -11.08 2.68 -3.50
CA ASP A 40 -11.47 3.22 -2.21
C ASP A 40 -11.70 4.73 -2.34
N TYR A 41 -12.67 5.25 -1.60
CA TYR A 41 -13.01 6.67 -1.58
C TYR A 41 -13.00 7.19 -0.14
N ASP A 42 -12.06 8.07 0.16
CA ASP A 42 -12.00 8.74 1.44
C ASP A 42 -12.94 9.96 1.44
N ASN A 43 -14.05 9.84 2.17
CA ASN A 43 -15.05 10.91 2.29
C ASN A 43 -14.55 12.13 3.08
N ILE A 44 -13.45 12.02 3.84
CA ILE A 44 -12.89 13.12 4.64
C ILE A 44 -11.97 13.99 3.77
N THR A 45 -11.12 13.37 2.96
CA THR A 45 -10.16 14.07 2.08
C THR A 45 -10.71 14.30 0.67
N GLY A 46 -11.73 13.54 0.26
CA GLY A 46 -12.27 13.54 -1.09
C GLY A 46 -11.39 12.80 -2.09
N GLU A 47 -10.43 11.99 -1.62
CA GLU A 47 -9.50 11.26 -2.48
C GLU A 47 -10.09 9.94 -2.95
N LEU A 48 -9.95 9.67 -4.25
CA LEU A 48 -10.34 8.42 -4.88
C LEU A 48 -9.08 7.67 -5.29
N VAL A 49 -8.91 6.47 -4.74
CA VAL A 49 -7.84 5.55 -5.11
C VAL A 49 -8.44 4.48 -6.01
N ILE A 50 -7.86 4.28 -7.20
CA ILE A 50 -8.22 3.19 -8.11
C ILE A 50 -6.92 2.47 -8.50
N MET A 51 -6.92 1.16 -8.37
CA MET A 51 -5.80 0.32 -8.77
C MET A 51 -6.31 -0.93 -9.48
N LYS A 52 -5.54 -1.46 -10.43
CA LYS A 52 -5.84 -2.77 -11.03
C LYS A 52 -5.74 -3.84 -9.94
N ARG A 53 -6.72 -4.74 -9.87
CA ARG A 53 -6.64 -5.92 -9.01
C ARG A 53 -5.45 -6.78 -9.46
N PRO A 54 -4.53 -7.16 -8.56
CA PRO A 54 -3.45 -8.05 -8.92
C PRO A 54 -4.01 -9.44 -9.22
N GLU A 55 -3.49 -10.09 -10.27
CA GLU A 55 -3.84 -11.48 -10.60
C GLU A 55 -3.46 -12.45 -9.47
N SER A 56 -2.44 -12.10 -8.69
CA SER A 56 -2.00 -12.81 -7.50
C SER A 56 -1.59 -11.80 -6.42
N TYR A 57 -2.33 -11.79 -5.32
CA TYR A 57 -1.95 -10.99 -4.14
C TYR A 57 -0.62 -11.45 -3.56
N VAL A 58 -0.32 -12.74 -3.62
CA VAL A 58 0.96 -13.29 -3.13
C VAL A 58 2.11 -12.69 -3.92
N ASP A 59 2.00 -12.65 -5.26
CA ASP A 59 3.06 -12.10 -6.11
C ASP A 59 3.15 -10.57 -6.01
N ALA A 60 2.00 -9.89 -5.92
CA ALA A 60 1.97 -8.43 -5.75
C ALA A 60 2.54 -7.96 -4.41
N LEU A 61 2.41 -8.78 -3.36
CA LEU A 61 2.94 -8.52 -2.03
C LEU A 61 4.29 -9.21 -1.78
N ALA A 62 4.75 -10.06 -2.70
CA ALA A 62 6.01 -10.78 -2.59
C ALA A 62 7.16 -9.78 -2.56
N GLY A 63 8.01 -9.91 -1.54
CA GLY A 63 9.14 -9.00 -1.37
C GLY A 63 8.78 -7.65 -0.71
N LEU A 64 7.53 -7.44 -0.30
CA LEU A 64 7.22 -6.33 0.61
C LEU A 64 8.06 -6.45 1.88
N GLY A 65 8.77 -5.39 2.20
CA GLY A 65 9.68 -5.35 3.34
C GLY A 65 11.01 -6.07 3.10
N LYS A 66 11.29 -6.65 1.91
CA LYS A 66 12.56 -7.33 1.63
C LYS A 66 13.78 -6.43 1.90
N GLU A 67 13.82 -5.24 1.32
CA GLU A 67 14.93 -4.31 1.55
C GLU A 67 15.05 -3.84 3.00
N MET A 68 13.91 -3.70 3.69
CA MET A 68 13.88 -3.35 5.11
C MET A 68 14.50 -4.47 5.94
N TRP A 69 14.09 -5.72 5.68
CA TRP A 69 14.59 -6.91 6.35
C TRP A 69 16.06 -7.16 6.03
N GLU A 70 16.51 -6.95 4.79
CA GLU A 70 17.92 -7.02 4.41
C GLU A 70 18.76 -5.99 5.18
N LYS A 71 18.31 -4.72 5.24
CA LYS A 71 18.99 -3.65 5.98
C LYS A 71 18.99 -3.88 7.50
N ALA A 72 17.91 -4.45 8.05
CA ALA A 72 17.80 -4.76 9.46
C ALA A 72 18.63 -5.99 9.89
N GLY A 73 19.28 -6.67 8.94
CA GLY A 73 20.03 -7.89 9.22
C GLY A 73 19.12 -9.09 9.51
N GLY A 74 17.97 -9.17 8.83
CA GLY A 74 16.94 -10.18 9.04
C GLY A 74 17.47 -11.62 8.98
N THR A 75 18.46 -11.89 8.12
CA THR A 75 19.13 -13.21 8.08
C THR A 75 19.75 -13.58 9.41
N ARG A 76 20.49 -12.65 10.04
CA ARG A 76 21.14 -12.86 11.33
C ARG A 76 20.11 -13.05 12.45
N TYR A 77 19.03 -12.27 12.42
CA TYR A 77 17.92 -12.42 13.38
C TYR A 77 17.27 -13.82 13.30
N ILE A 78 17.05 -14.34 12.08
CA ILE A 78 16.48 -15.68 11.87
C ILE A 78 17.45 -16.77 12.33
N GLU A 79 18.75 -16.61 12.07
CA GLU A 79 19.79 -17.55 12.53
C GLU A 79 19.88 -17.61 14.06
N GLU A 80 19.87 -16.44 14.73
CA GLU A 80 19.87 -16.34 16.20
C GLU A 80 18.62 -17.03 16.79
N MET A 81 17.42 -16.75 16.26
CA MET A 81 16.17 -17.37 16.69
C MET A 81 16.14 -18.90 16.50
N ARG A 82 16.64 -19.40 15.35
CA ARG A 82 16.72 -20.85 15.10
C ARG A 82 17.64 -21.55 16.10
N THR A 83 18.78 -20.93 16.38
CA THR A 83 19.76 -21.48 17.33
C THR A 83 19.20 -21.56 18.75
N GLU A 84 18.28 -20.64 19.12
CA GLU A 84 17.57 -20.69 20.40
C GLU A 84 16.55 -21.83 20.49
N TRP A 85 15.91 -22.22 19.38
CA TRP A 85 14.92 -23.30 19.38
C TRP A 85 15.54 -24.70 19.45
N ASP A 86 16.80 -24.82 19.03
CA ASP A 86 17.58 -26.07 19.11
C ASP A 86 18.29 -26.26 20.48
N ARG A 87 18.06 -25.34 21.44
CA ARG A 87 18.55 -25.42 22.83
C ARG A 87 17.49 -25.94 23.80
#